data_AF-A0A6B3TT43-F1
#
_entry.id   AF-A0A6B3TT43-F1
#
_cell.length_a   1.000
_cell.length_b   1.000
_cell.length_c   1.000
_cell.angle_alpha   90.00
_cell.angle_beta   90.00
_cell.angle_gamma   90.00
#
_symmetry.space_group_name_H-M   'P 1'
#
loop_
_entity.id
_entity.type
_entity.pdbx_description
1 polymer ?
#
loop_
_entity_poly.entity_id
_entity_poly.type
_entity_poly.pdbx_seq_one_letter_code
_entity_poly.pdbx_strand_id
1 'polypeptide(L)'
;MYWSVKPATAWPYHFSGLVKLRYYSGFKRDVVVGGMGALGSTVSGAVSMNKNNGGVAYLSGTAYALSGSRYRVLPGVSTTFRPN
;
A
#
# COMPACT_ATOMS: atom_id res chain seq x y z
N MET A 1 2.49 -9.65 2.80
CA MET A 1 2.30 -8.38 3.52
C MET A 1 0.83 -8.04 3.47
N TYR A 2 0.22 -7.63 4.58
CA TYR A 2 -1.09 -7.01 4.55
C TYR A 2 -0.91 -5.49 4.51
N TRP A 3 -1.62 -4.81 3.62
CA TRP A 3 -1.70 -3.36 3.58
C TRP A 3 -3.15 -2.96 3.78
N SER A 4 -3.36 -1.85 4.48
CA SER A 4 -4.66 -1.24 4.67
C SER A 4 -4.53 0.28 4.57
N VAL A 5 -5.52 0.90 3.93
CA VAL A 5 -5.58 2.34 3.74
C VAL A 5 -6.99 2.78 4.13
N LYS A 6 -7.05 3.70 5.10
CA LYS A 6 -8.27 4.37 5.51
C LYS A 6 -8.07 5.87 5.36
N PRO A 7 -8.40 6.45 4.20
CA PRO A 7 -8.27 7.87 3.99
C PRO A 7 -9.42 8.60 4.67
N ALA A 8 -9.13 9.75 5.28
CA ALA A 8 -10.11 10.61 5.95
C ALA A 8 -10.90 11.43 4.93
N THR A 9 -11.72 10.77 4.12
CA THR A 9 -12.54 11.41 3.07
C THR A 9 -14.03 11.15 3.33
N ALA A 10 -14.83 12.20 3.15
CA ALA A 10 -16.29 12.16 3.21
C ALA A 10 -16.94 11.70 1.90
N TRP A 11 -16.17 11.15 0.95
CA TRP A 11 -16.64 10.65 -0.34
C TRP A 11 -16.06 9.26 -0.64
N PRO A 12 -16.68 8.46 -1.52
CA PRO A 12 -16.04 7.26 -2.03
C PRO A 12 -14.74 7.64 -2.73
N TYR A 13 -13.74 6.79 -2.57
CA TYR A 13 -12.39 7.05 -3.05
C TYR A 13 -11.84 5.86 -3.82
N HIS A 14 -11.00 6.15 -4.80
CA HIS A 14 -10.17 5.19 -5.49
C HIS A 14 -8.75 5.31 -4.96
N PHE A 15 -8.26 4.25 -4.32
CA PHE A 15 -6.87 4.17 -3.92
C PHE A 15 -6.04 3.57 -5.05
N SER A 16 -4.92 4.23 -5.38
CA SER A 16 -3.90 3.70 -6.26
C SER A 16 -2.53 3.93 -5.63
N GLY A 17 -1.79 2.84 -5.46
CA GLY A 17 -0.48 2.83 -4.84
C GLY A 17 0.42 1.74 -5.38
N LEU A 18 1.64 1.74 -4.87
CA LEU A 18 2.70 0.82 -5.18
C LEU A 18 3.27 0.28 -3.86
N VAL A 19 3.29 -1.04 -3.74
CA VAL A 19 4.08 -1.74 -2.72
C VAL A 19 5.43 -2.04 -3.32
N LYS A 20 6.45 -1.31 -2.87
CA LYS A 20 7.84 -1.53 -3.28
C LYS A 20 8.49 -2.53 -2.33
N LEU A 21 8.73 -3.73 -2.80
CA LEU A 21 9.44 -4.78 -2.08
C LEU A 21 10.93 -4.70 -2.43
N ARG A 22 11.75 -4.47 -1.41
CA ARG A 22 13.21 -4.40 -1.53
C ARG A 22 13.78 -5.51 -0.65
N TYR A 23 14.26 -6.57 -1.28
CA TYR A 23 14.82 -7.73 -0.57
C TYR A 23 16.30 -7.50 -0.28
N TYR A 24 16.79 -8.01 0.86
CA TYR A 24 18.21 -7.90 1.21
C TYR A 24 19.12 -8.67 0.24
N SER A 25 18.57 -9.63 -0.50
CA SER A 25 19.29 -10.31 -1.60
C SER A 25 19.60 -9.44 -2.81
N GLY A 26 19.17 -8.17 -2.82
CA GLY A 26 19.29 -7.26 -3.97
C GLY A 26 18.13 -7.33 -4.95
N PHE A 27 17.23 -8.32 -4.80
CA PHE A 27 16.02 -8.41 -5.61
C PHE A 27 15.04 -7.27 -5.28
N LYS A 28 14.38 -6.73 -6.30
CA LYS A 28 13.46 -5.59 -6.19
C LYS A 28 12.18 -5.92 -6.94
N ARG A 29 11.03 -5.74 -6.31
CA ARG A 29 9.72 -5.99 -6.92
C ARG A 29 8.75 -4.90 -6.53
N ASP A 30 8.24 -4.17 -7.52
CA ASP A 30 7.23 -3.15 -7.31
C ASP A 30 5.87 -3.73 -7.73
N VAL A 31 4.91 -3.75 -6.81
CA VAL A 31 3.57 -4.31 -7.02
C VAL A 31 2.56 -3.18 -6.99
N VAL A 32 1.81 -3.01 -8.08
CA VAL A 32 0.70 -2.06 -8.11
C VAL A 32 -0.42 -2.60 -7.23
N VAL A 33 -0.89 -1.75 -6.32
CA VAL A 33 -2.01 -2.04 -5.43
C VAL A 33 -3.07 -0.96 -5.59
N GLY A 34 -4.33 -1.34 -5.55
CA GLY A 34 -5.41 -0.39 -5.69
C GLY A 34 -6.75 -1.01 -5.31
N GLY A 35 -7.74 -0.16 -5.17
CA GLY A 35 -9.11 -0.56 -4.87
C GLY A 35 -10.02 0.64 -4.66
N MET A 36 -11.31 0.44 -4.87
CA MET A 36 -12.32 1.42 -4.48
C MET A 36 -12.74 1.18 -3.05
N GLY A 37 -12.76 2.25 -2.25
CA GLY A 37 -13.32 2.29 -0.93
C GLY A 37 -14.57 3.16 -0.90
N ALA A 38 -15.62 2.68 -0.25
CA ALA A 38 -16.78 3.49 0.09
C ALA A 38 -16.44 4.46 1.25
N LEU A 39 -17.38 5.35 1.55
CA LEU A 39 -17.26 6.37 2.59
C LEU A 39 -16.91 5.73 3.94
N GLY A 40 -15.79 6.15 4.54
CA GLY A 40 -15.30 5.59 5.82
C GLY A 40 -14.80 4.14 5.77
N SER A 41 -14.83 3.48 4.60
CA SER A 41 -14.34 2.11 4.44
C SER A 41 -12.82 2.07 4.34
N THR A 42 -12.24 0.98 4.83
CA THR A 42 -10.82 0.69 4.71
C THR A 42 -10.62 -0.19 3.49
N VAL A 43 -9.79 0.22 2.54
CA VAL A 43 -9.33 -0.67 1.46
C VAL A 43 -8.11 -1.41 1.98
N SER A 44 -8.17 -2.74 1.95
CA SER A 44 -7.05 -3.59 2.32
C SER A 44 -6.78 -4.63 1.25
N GLY A 45 -5.52 -5.04 1.15
CA GLY A 45 -5.13 -6.12 0.27
C GLY A 45 -3.93 -6.88 0.83
N ALA A 46 -3.66 -8.01 0.22
CA ALA A 46 -2.48 -8.81 0.51
C ALA A 46 -1.55 -8.81 -0.71
N VAL A 47 -0.25 -8.64 -0.45
CA VAL A 47 0.79 -8.83 -1.46
C VAL A 47 1.62 -10.04 -1.06
N SER A 48 1.71 -11.02 -1.97
CA SER A 48 2.60 -12.17 -1.83
C SER A 48 4.06 -11.71 -1.91
N MET A 49 4.85 -12.12 -0.95
CA MET A 49 6.27 -11.77 -0.87
C MET A 49 7.07 -12.97 -0.43
N ASN A 50 8.24 -13.15 -1.04
CA ASN A 50 9.11 -14.29 -0.76
C ASN A 50 10.00 -13.97 0.45
N LYS A 51 9.79 -14.63 1.58
CA LYS A 51 10.53 -14.33 2.82
C LYS A 51 11.99 -14.81 2.81
N ASN A 52 12.45 -15.52 1.78
CA ASN A 52 13.73 -16.25 1.76
C ASN A 52 14.98 -15.48 2.23
N ASN A 53 15.00 -14.14 2.19
CA ASN A 53 16.12 -13.34 2.72
C ASN A 53 15.70 -12.13 3.55
N GLY A 54 14.40 -12.00 3.87
CA GLY A 54 13.86 -10.76 4.43
C GLY A 54 13.99 -9.54 3.50
N GLY A 55 13.53 -8.40 3.97
CA GLY A 55 13.57 -7.15 3.21
C GLY A 55 12.75 -6.04 3.84
N VAL A 56 12.59 -4.97 3.07
CA VAL A 56 11.77 -3.81 3.40
C VAL A 56 10.64 -3.70 2.39
N ALA A 57 9.41 -3.63 2.89
CA ALA A 57 8.26 -3.32 2.07
C ALA A 57 7.83 -1.87 2.33
N TYR A 58 7.76 -1.07 1.27
CA TYR A 58 7.30 0.32 1.31
C TYR A 58 5.94 0.42 0.65
N LEU A 59 4.95 0.94 1.37
CA LEU A 59 3.66 1.33 0.79
C LEU A 59 3.69 2.82 0.45
N SER A 60 3.46 3.16 -0.81
CA SER A 60 3.30 4.55 -1.26
C SER A 60 2.09 4.62 -2.17
N GLY A 61 1.23 5.62 -1.99
CA GLY A 61 0.06 5.75 -2.86
C GLY A 61 -0.69 7.05 -2.66
N THR A 62 -1.69 7.27 -3.51
CA THR A 62 -2.59 8.41 -3.44
C THR A 62 -4.02 7.89 -3.47
N ALA A 63 -4.88 8.43 -2.60
CA ALA A 63 -6.31 8.19 -2.63
C ALA A 63 -6.97 9.37 -3.36
N TYR A 64 -7.74 9.05 -4.40
CA TYR A 64 -8.49 10.00 -5.19
C TYR A 64 -9.95 9.91 -4.75
N ALA A 65 -10.48 10.95 -4.12
CA ALA A 65 -11.93 11.01 -3.90
C ALA A 65 -12.63 11.25 -5.25
N LEU A 66 -13.83 10.67 -5.42
CA LEU A 66 -14.66 10.89 -6.61
C LEU A 66 -15.04 12.37 -6.82
N SER A 67 -14.98 13.18 -5.75
CA SER A 67 -15.15 14.63 -5.80
C SER A 67 -13.95 15.39 -6.40
N GLY A 68 -12.88 14.69 -6.83
CA GLY A 68 -11.65 15.28 -7.36
C GLY A 68 -10.62 15.69 -6.28
N SER A 69 -10.97 15.57 -5.01
CA SER A 69 -10.05 15.84 -3.90
C SER A 69 -8.97 14.74 -3.78
N ARG A 70 -7.70 15.14 -3.76
CA ARG A 70 -6.56 14.22 -3.63
C ARG A 70 -6.15 14.11 -2.18
N TYR A 71 -6.30 12.93 -1.60
CA TYR A 71 -5.83 12.62 -0.25
C TYR A 71 -4.51 11.87 -0.37
N ARG A 72 -3.44 12.53 0.06
CA ARG A 72 -2.12 11.90 0.09
C ARG A 72 -2.15 10.84 1.17
N VAL A 73 -2.18 9.58 0.76
CA VAL A 73 -1.98 8.46 1.68
C VAL A 73 -0.52 8.53 2.05
N LEU A 74 -0.25 8.93 3.30
CA LEU A 74 1.10 9.24 3.76
C LEU A 74 2.06 8.11 3.35
N PRO A 75 3.09 8.39 2.53
CA PRO A 75 4.13 7.43 2.26
C PRO A 75 4.90 7.29 3.57
N GLY A 76 4.74 6.17 4.27
CA GLY A 76 5.35 6.08 5.60
C GLY A 76 5.29 4.74 6.27
N VAL A 77 4.41 3.83 5.82
CA VAL A 77 4.40 2.47 6.38
C VAL A 77 5.47 1.66 5.65
N SER A 78 6.70 1.76 6.14
CA SER A 78 7.76 0.80 5.86
C SER A 78 7.74 -0.29 6.92
N THR A 79 7.57 -1.55 6.53
CA THR A 79 7.71 -2.67 7.44
C THR A 79 8.87 -3.54 6.99
N THR A 80 9.80 -3.81 7.90
CA THR A 80 10.89 -4.76 7.71
C THR A 80 10.39 -6.15 8.06
N PHE A 81 10.53 -7.10 7.14
CA PHE A 81 10.28 -8.52 7.41
C PHE A 81 11.61 -9.26 7.45
N ARG A 82 11.81 -10.07 8.48
CA ARG A 82 12.99 -10.95 8.60
C ARG A 82 12.70 -12.32 7.97
N PRO A 83 13.73 -13.02 7.49
CA PRO A 83 13.60 -14.45 7.20
C PRO A 83 13.20 -15.19 8.49
N ASN A 84 12.33 -16.20 8.35
CA ASN A 84 11.96 -17.10 9.45
C ASN A 84 13.10 -18.08 9.72
#